data_AF-A0A7K7AEZ8-F1
#
_entry.id   AF-A0A7K7AEZ8-F1
#
_cell.length_a   1.000
_cell.length_b   1.000
_cell.length_c   1.000
_cell.angle_alpha   90.00
_cell.angle_beta   90.00
_cell.angle_gamma   90.00
#
_symmetry.space_group_name_H-M   'P 1'
#
loop_
_entity.id
_entity.type
_entity.pdbx_description
1 polymer ?
#
loop_
_entity_poly.entity_id
_entity_poly.type
_entity_poly.pdbx_seq_one_letter_code
_entity_poly.pdbx_strand_id
1 'polypeptide(L)'
;LQRKSSKAKEKKQKRLEERAAMDAVCAKVDAANKLEDPLEAFPVFKRYDRNGLSVSIECTRGSRLDRATVDWAFELTKANMQTLYEQSEWGWKDREKREELTDDRAWYLLARDAAAGPVAFSHFRFDVECGDEVLYCYEVQLESRVRRKGLGKFLLQILQLVANSTQMKKVMLTVFKHNHGAYHFFRDALQFDVDDSSPGAGGCCGDDCCYEILSRRTRYGESRPGPPGGRCGGCCH
;
A
#
# COMPACT_ATOMS: atom_id res chain seq x y z
N LEU A 1 44.27 -20.43 -16.50
CA LEU A 1 43.87 -20.36 -15.06
C LEU A 1 43.35 -18.96 -14.62
N GLN A 2 43.78 -17.84 -15.22
CA GLN A 2 43.36 -16.48 -14.81
C GLN A 2 41.86 -16.13 -15.02
N ARG A 3 41.20 -16.54 -16.13
CA ARG A 3 39.77 -16.24 -16.40
C ARG A 3 38.77 -16.83 -15.38
N LYS A 4 39.12 -17.90 -14.67
CA LYS A 4 38.26 -18.49 -13.62
C LYS A 4 38.28 -17.66 -12.33
N SER A 5 39.40 -16.96 -12.06
CA SER A 5 39.57 -16.13 -10.86
C SER A 5 38.84 -14.78 -10.98
N SER A 6 38.81 -14.16 -12.17
CA SER A 6 38.09 -12.89 -12.40
C SER A 6 36.57 -13.06 -12.27
N LYS A 7 35.99 -14.10 -12.88
CA LYS A 7 34.55 -14.41 -12.78
C LYS A 7 34.09 -14.66 -11.34
N ALA A 8 34.93 -15.30 -10.51
CA ALA A 8 34.62 -15.53 -9.11
C ALA A 8 34.64 -14.23 -8.28
N LYS A 9 35.58 -13.33 -8.57
CA LYS A 9 35.65 -11.98 -7.96
C LYS A 9 34.45 -11.13 -8.35
N GLU A 10 34.10 -11.07 -9.64
CA GLU A 10 32.91 -10.37 -10.14
C GLU A 10 31.63 -10.90 -9.49
N LYS A 11 31.45 -12.22 -9.42
CA LYS A 11 30.28 -12.83 -8.76
C LYS A 11 30.21 -12.49 -7.27
N LYS A 12 31.35 -12.46 -6.57
CA LYS A 12 31.41 -12.06 -5.15
C LYS A 12 31.07 -10.58 -4.97
N GLN A 13 31.60 -9.71 -5.82
CA GLN A 13 31.32 -8.27 -5.81
C GLN A 13 29.84 -7.99 -6.07
N LYS A 14 29.26 -8.61 -7.10
CA LYS A 14 27.83 -8.49 -7.41
C LYS A 14 26.93 -8.89 -6.23
N ARG A 15 27.26 -9.99 -5.53
CA ARG A 15 26.52 -10.41 -4.32
C ARG A 15 26.64 -9.42 -3.17
N LEU A 16 27.80 -8.79 -3.02
CA LEU A 16 28.01 -7.76 -2.00
C LEU A 16 27.19 -6.51 -2.30
N GLU A 17 27.15 -6.08 -3.57
CA GLU A 17 26.34 -4.95 -4.03
C GLU A 17 24.84 -5.22 -3.89
N GLU A 18 24.37 -6.42 -4.27
CA GLU A 18 22.97 -6.85 -4.08
C GLU A 18 22.57 -6.84 -2.61
N ARG A 19 23.45 -7.34 -1.72
CA ARG A 19 23.21 -7.31 -0.27
C ARG A 19 23.18 -5.88 0.26
N ALA A 20 24.15 -5.05 -0.09
CA ALA A 20 24.19 -3.65 0.35
C ALA A 20 22.99 -2.86 -0.16
N ALA A 21 22.52 -3.13 -1.38
CA ALA A 21 21.31 -2.54 -1.93
C ALA A 21 20.07 -2.96 -1.12
N MET A 22 19.95 -4.25 -0.78
CA MET A 22 18.86 -4.74 0.06
C MET A 22 18.90 -4.13 1.48
N ASP A 23 20.09 -4.06 2.10
CA ASP A 23 20.26 -3.45 3.41
C ASP A 23 19.82 -1.97 3.41
N ALA A 24 20.10 -1.24 2.31
CA ALA A 24 19.65 0.14 2.13
C ALA A 24 18.13 0.27 1.97
N VAL A 25 17.49 -0.69 1.29
CA VAL A 25 16.02 -0.77 1.17
C VAL A 25 15.38 -1.00 2.54
N CYS A 26 15.86 -2.00 3.29
CA CYS A 26 15.40 -2.28 4.65
C CYS A 26 15.58 -1.08 5.58
N ALA A 27 16.73 -0.41 5.51
CA ALA A 27 17.01 0.76 6.35
C ALA A 27 16.00 1.91 6.16
N LYS A 28 15.49 2.12 4.93
CA LYS A 28 14.44 3.12 4.67
C LYS A 28 13.10 2.72 5.26
N VAL A 29 12.70 1.45 5.08
CA VAL A 29 11.46 0.92 5.65
C VAL A 29 11.50 0.97 7.18
N ASP A 30 12.63 0.58 7.78
CA ASP A 30 12.84 0.66 9.22
C ASP A 30 12.80 2.10 9.73
N ALA A 31 13.39 3.05 9.01
CA ALA A 31 13.33 4.46 9.36
C ALA A 31 11.89 5.00 9.33
N ALA A 32 11.12 4.66 8.28
CA ALA A 32 9.71 5.03 8.18
C ALA A 32 8.88 4.43 9.31
N ASN A 33 9.14 3.16 9.67
CA ASN A 33 8.53 2.48 10.80
C ASN A 33 9.09 2.93 12.17
N LYS A 34 9.99 3.89 12.26
CA LYS A 34 10.40 4.50 13.54
C LYS A 34 9.78 5.88 13.77
N LEU A 35 9.04 6.40 12.79
CA LEU A 35 8.29 7.64 12.95
C LEU A 35 7.21 7.47 14.02
N GLU A 36 6.96 8.55 14.76
CA GLU A 36 5.83 8.64 15.69
C GLU A 36 4.53 9.01 14.94
N ASP A 37 4.62 9.99 14.04
CA ASP A 37 3.52 10.43 13.19
C ASP A 37 4.03 10.76 11.76
N PRO A 38 3.79 9.86 10.78
CA PRO A 38 4.15 10.09 9.38
C PRO A 38 3.49 11.33 8.73
N LEU A 39 2.43 11.88 9.35
CA LEU A 39 1.70 13.05 8.88
C LEU A 39 2.18 14.36 9.54
N GLU A 40 3.13 14.30 10.48
CA GLU A 40 3.61 15.46 11.24
C GLU A 40 4.12 16.59 10.32
N ALA A 41 4.86 16.23 9.26
CA ALA A 41 5.39 17.18 8.28
C ALA A 41 4.31 17.89 7.43
N PHE A 42 3.05 17.46 7.53
CA PHE A 42 1.96 17.89 6.65
C PHE A 42 0.72 18.35 7.44
N PRO A 43 0.83 19.34 8.35
CA PRO A 43 -0.27 19.72 9.25
C PRO A 43 -1.52 20.20 8.49
N VAL A 44 -1.35 20.81 7.32
CA VAL A 44 -2.47 21.25 6.45
C VAL A 44 -3.33 20.07 5.98
N PHE A 45 -2.76 18.87 5.91
CA PHE A 45 -3.48 17.66 5.49
C PHE A 45 -4.16 16.94 6.65
N LYS A 46 -4.01 17.43 7.89
CA LYS A 46 -4.71 16.91 9.08
C LYS A 46 -6.18 17.35 9.17
N ARG A 47 -6.70 18.06 8.17
CA ARG A 47 -8.10 18.47 8.08
C ARG A 47 -8.61 18.40 6.64
N TYR A 48 -9.86 17.96 6.47
CA TYR A 48 -10.57 17.99 5.21
C TYR A 48 -11.90 18.73 5.39
N ASP A 49 -12.01 19.90 4.78
CA ASP A 49 -13.19 20.79 4.87
C ASP A 49 -13.68 21.18 3.47
N ARG A 50 -14.39 20.27 2.80
CA ARG A 50 -14.84 20.40 1.40
C ARG A 50 -16.11 19.59 1.16
N ASN A 51 -16.92 20.02 0.19
CA ASN A 51 -18.09 19.26 -0.32
C ASN A 51 -19.07 18.81 0.78
N GLY A 52 -19.28 19.67 1.79
CA GLY A 52 -20.16 19.37 2.92
C GLY A 52 -19.62 18.34 3.89
N LEU A 53 -18.30 18.15 3.95
CA LEU A 53 -17.60 17.41 5.00
C LEU A 53 -16.64 18.34 5.75
N SER A 54 -16.55 18.16 7.06
CA SER A 54 -15.53 18.76 7.91
C SER A 54 -15.00 17.69 8.86
N VAL A 55 -13.89 17.06 8.51
CA VAL A 55 -13.28 15.96 9.28
C VAL A 55 -11.82 16.27 9.63
N SER A 56 -11.38 15.80 10.78
CA SER A 56 -9.95 15.73 11.12
C SER A 56 -9.34 14.45 10.56
N ILE A 57 -8.06 14.52 10.20
CA ILE A 57 -7.27 13.38 9.76
C ILE A 57 -6.14 13.14 10.76
N GLU A 58 -6.03 11.92 11.25
CA GLU A 58 -4.96 11.47 12.16
C GLU A 58 -4.21 10.29 11.53
N CYS A 59 -2.89 10.22 11.76
CA CYS A 59 -2.09 9.06 11.43
C CYS A 59 -1.56 8.42 12.71
N THR A 60 -1.79 7.13 12.89
CA THR A 60 -1.42 6.42 14.12
C THR A 60 -1.13 4.95 13.85
N ARG A 61 -0.48 4.30 14.80
CA ARG A 61 -0.27 2.84 14.79
C ARG A 61 -1.56 2.10 15.08
N GLY A 62 -1.76 0.96 14.43
CA GLY A 62 -2.85 0.03 14.73
C GLY A 62 -2.87 -0.38 16.20
N SER A 63 -1.69 -0.64 16.77
CA SER A 63 -1.52 -0.98 18.20
C SER A 63 -1.88 0.14 19.17
N ARG A 64 -2.06 1.38 18.70
CA ARG A 64 -2.52 2.54 19.49
C ARG A 64 -4.01 2.81 19.36
N LEU A 65 -4.73 2.08 18.50
CA LEU A 65 -6.17 2.23 18.35
C LEU A 65 -6.91 1.60 19.53
N ASP A 66 -7.99 2.26 19.97
CA ASP A 66 -8.92 1.64 20.89
C ASP A 66 -9.70 0.50 20.21
N ARG A 67 -10.21 -0.42 21.02
CA ARG A 67 -10.95 -1.58 20.53
C ARG A 67 -12.18 -1.19 19.71
N ALA A 68 -12.86 -0.11 20.08
CA ALA A 68 -14.05 0.37 19.39
C ALA A 68 -13.74 0.84 17.95
N THR A 69 -12.62 1.52 17.75
CA THR A 69 -12.16 1.97 16.43
C THR A 69 -11.71 0.79 15.58
N VAL A 70 -11.02 -0.21 16.16
CA VAL A 70 -10.65 -1.45 15.45
C VAL A 70 -11.89 -2.23 15.02
N ASP A 71 -12.86 -2.42 15.93
CA ASP A 71 -14.11 -3.09 15.63
C ASP A 71 -14.90 -2.35 14.55
N TRP A 72 -14.99 -1.01 14.62
CA TRP A 72 -15.61 -0.19 13.56
C TRP A 72 -14.89 -0.35 12.21
N ALA A 73 -13.56 -0.34 12.17
CA ALA A 73 -12.80 -0.49 10.95
C ALA A 73 -13.02 -1.88 10.32
N PHE A 74 -13.06 -2.93 11.14
CA PHE A 74 -13.38 -4.28 10.70
C PHE A 74 -14.81 -4.37 10.15
N GLU A 75 -15.82 -3.91 10.89
CA GLU A 75 -17.22 -3.99 10.45
C GLU A 75 -17.46 -3.17 9.18
N LEU A 76 -16.82 -2.00 9.06
CA LEU A 76 -16.87 -1.21 7.83
C LEU A 76 -16.22 -1.94 6.64
N THR A 77 -15.08 -2.59 6.87
CA THR A 77 -14.40 -3.38 5.83
C THR A 77 -15.28 -4.56 5.41
N LYS A 78 -15.85 -5.28 6.38
CA LYS A 78 -16.75 -6.40 6.15
C LYS A 78 -17.97 -5.98 5.33
N ALA A 79 -18.65 -4.92 5.76
CA ALA A 79 -19.82 -4.39 5.07
C ALA A 79 -19.52 -3.98 3.61
N ASN A 80 -18.31 -3.49 3.34
CA ASN A 80 -17.94 -3.03 2.00
C ASN A 80 -17.35 -4.13 1.11
N MET A 81 -16.68 -5.11 1.68
CA MET A 81 -15.78 -6.00 0.95
C MET A 81 -16.15 -7.48 1.03
N GLN A 82 -16.95 -7.93 2.02
CA GLN A 82 -17.22 -9.35 2.23
C GLN A 82 -17.69 -10.05 0.95
N THR A 83 -18.71 -9.52 0.28
CA THR A 83 -19.24 -10.10 -0.97
C THR A 83 -18.21 -10.12 -2.09
N LEU A 84 -17.34 -9.10 -2.18
CA LEU A 84 -16.29 -9.06 -3.20
C LEU A 84 -15.24 -10.13 -2.96
N TYR A 85 -14.86 -10.35 -1.70
CA TYR A 85 -13.96 -11.42 -1.28
C TYR A 85 -14.58 -12.81 -1.50
N GLU A 86 -15.86 -13.01 -1.17
CA GLU A 86 -16.57 -14.28 -1.41
C GLU A 86 -16.68 -14.64 -2.90
N GLN A 87 -16.71 -13.63 -3.79
CA GLN A 87 -16.66 -13.80 -5.25
C GLN A 87 -15.23 -13.99 -5.80
N SER A 88 -14.22 -13.85 -4.95
CA SER A 88 -12.80 -13.97 -5.31
C SER A 88 -12.26 -15.37 -4.99
N GLU A 89 -11.06 -15.67 -5.48
CA GLU A 89 -10.34 -16.90 -5.14
C GLU A 89 -9.90 -16.99 -3.66
N TRP A 90 -10.00 -15.90 -2.89
CA TRP A 90 -9.55 -15.84 -1.50
C TRP A 90 -10.66 -16.15 -0.48
N GLY A 91 -11.93 -15.91 -0.83
CA GLY A 91 -13.04 -15.95 0.12
C GLY A 91 -12.95 -14.88 1.21
N TRP A 92 -13.96 -14.80 2.07
CA TRP A 92 -13.97 -13.91 3.24
C TRP A 92 -13.79 -14.70 4.53
N LYS A 93 -12.88 -14.24 5.40
CA LYS A 93 -12.60 -14.88 6.69
C LYS A 93 -12.43 -13.84 7.78
N ASP A 94 -13.43 -13.73 8.66
CA ASP A 94 -13.46 -12.77 9.76
C ASP A 94 -12.17 -12.76 10.59
N ARG A 95 -11.69 -13.95 10.98
CA ARG A 95 -10.49 -14.08 11.83
C ARG A 95 -9.23 -13.54 11.15
N GLU A 96 -8.95 -13.99 9.92
CA GLU A 96 -7.76 -13.57 9.18
C GLU A 96 -7.78 -12.07 8.89
N LYS A 97 -8.95 -11.51 8.54
CA LYS A 97 -9.08 -10.07 8.30
C LYS A 97 -8.93 -9.25 9.59
N ARG A 98 -9.42 -9.74 10.74
CA ARG A 98 -9.17 -9.10 12.04
C ARG A 98 -7.68 -9.11 12.38
N GLU A 99 -7.02 -10.27 12.24
CA GLU A 99 -5.58 -10.41 12.47
C GLU A 99 -4.76 -9.45 11.58
N GLU A 100 -5.13 -9.31 10.30
CA GLU A 100 -4.50 -8.37 9.37
C GLU A 100 -4.65 -6.90 9.82
N LEU A 101 -5.85 -6.51 10.23
CA LEU A 101 -6.15 -5.15 10.70
C LEU A 101 -5.47 -4.82 12.05
N THR A 102 -5.16 -5.83 12.86
CA THR A 102 -4.52 -5.66 14.18
C THR A 102 -3.04 -6.00 14.21
N ASP A 103 -2.38 -6.24 13.07
CA ASP A 103 -0.93 -6.50 13.01
C ASP A 103 -0.15 -5.29 13.57
N ASP A 104 0.92 -5.56 14.31
CA ASP A 104 1.74 -4.52 14.95
C ASP A 104 2.39 -3.55 13.94
N ARG A 105 2.54 -3.98 12.68
CA ARG A 105 3.08 -3.15 11.58
C ARG A 105 2.03 -2.24 10.97
N ALA A 106 0.75 -2.40 11.31
CA ALA A 106 -0.33 -1.62 10.73
C ALA A 106 -0.20 -0.14 11.11
N TRP A 107 -0.29 0.71 10.10
CA TRP A 107 -0.55 2.13 10.24
C TRP A 107 -1.96 2.44 9.77
N TYR A 108 -2.58 3.42 10.43
CA TYR A 108 -3.91 3.89 10.13
C TYR A 108 -3.88 5.37 9.82
N LEU A 109 -4.53 5.74 8.71
CA LEU A 109 -4.97 7.11 8.44
C LEU A 109 -6.46 7.18 8.72
N LEU A 110 -6.89 7.82 9.79
CA LEU A 110 -8.29 7.89 10.23
C LEU A 110 -8.87 9.26 9.95
N ALA A 111 -10.07 9.29 9.37
CA ALA A 111 -10.87 10.50 9.25
C ALA A 111 -11.99 10.48 10.29
N ARG A 112 -12.02 11.50 11.16
CA ARG A 112 -13.03 11.63 12.21
C ARG A 112 -13.90 12.86 12.00
N ASP A 113 -15.19 12.63 12.04
CA ASP A 113 -16.20 13.67 12.17
C ASP A 113 -16.40 13.98 13.67
N ALA A 114 -16.46 15.27 14.03
CA ALA A 114 -16.55 15.69 15.42
C ALA A 114 -17.85 15.23 16.11
N ALA A 115 -18.94 15.07 15.35
CA ALA A 115 -20.24 14.65 15.87
C ALA A 115 -20.46 13.14 15.73
N ALA A 116 -19.91 12.53 14.68
CA ALA A 116 -20.24 11.15 14.30
C ALA A 116 -19.12 10.12 14.55
N GLY A 117 -17.94 10.56 15.01
CA GLY A 117 -16.80 9.69 15.23
C GLY A 117 -16.06 9.32 13.94
N PRO A 118 -15.41 8.14 13.86
CA PRO A 118 -14.68 7.75 12.67
C PRO A 118 -15.63 7.52 11.48
N VAL A 119 -15.26 8.02 10.30
CA VAL A 119 -16.10 7.93 9.08
C VAL A 119 -15.36 7.36 7.86
N ALA A 120 -14.03 7.33 7.91
CA ALA A 120 -13.20 6.70 6.91
C ALA A 120 -11.84 6.32 7.49
N PHE A 121 -11.19 5.32 6.89
CA PHE A 121 -9.83 4.98 7.23
C PHE A 121 -9.05 4.46 6.02
N SER A 122 -7.73 4.48 6.13
CA SER A 122 -6.85 3.62 5.35
C SER A 122 -5.91 2.87 6.27
N HIS A 123 -5.82 1.54 6.10
CA HIS A 123 -4.80 0.69 6.72
C HIS A 123 -3.67 0.54 5.71
N PHE A 124 -2.45 0.88 6.11
CA PHE A 124 -1.27 0.78 5.27
C PHE A 124 -0.05 0.32 6.06
N ARG A 125 1.00 -0.10 5.36
CA ARG A 125 2.29 -0.46 5.94
C ARG A 125 3.43 0.11 5.10
N PHE A 126 4.57 0.38 5.74
CA PHE A 126 5.84 0.48 5.04
C PHE A 126 6.45 -0.92 5.00
N ASP A 127 6.73 -1.44 3.81
CA ASP A 127 7.25 -2.79 3.63
C ASP A 127 8.20 -2.87 2.43
N VAL A 128 8.82 -4.04 2.25
CA VAL A 128 9.66 -4.37 1.09
C VAL A 128 8.88 -5.30 0.18
N GLU A 129 8.48 -4.82 -1.00
CA GLU A 129 7.73 -5.59 -1.99
C GLU A 129 8.55 -5.75 -3.27
N CYS A 130 8.77 -7.01 -3.67
CA CYS A 130 9.63 -7.37 -4.82
C CYS A 130 11.01 -6.67 -4.82
N GLY A 131 11.57 -6.41 -3.63
CA GLY A 131 12.87 -5.76 -3.44
C GLY A 131 12.86 -4.23 -3.46
N ASP A 132 11.68 -3.61 -3.53
CA ASP A 132 11.50 -2.17 -3.43
C ASP A 132 10.90 -1.78 -2.08
N GLU A 133 11.35 -0.65 -1.53
CA GLU A 133 10.74 0.04 -0.40
C GLU A 133 9.41 0.68 -0.83
N VAL A 134 8.30 0.29 -0.22
CA VAL A 134 6.96 0.72 -0.64
C VAL A 134 6.09 1.14 0.54
N LEU A 135 5.07 1.96 0.25
CA LEU A 135 3.91 2.13 1.11
C LEU A 135 2.76 1.29 0.53
N TYR A 136 2.41 0.20 1.20
CA TYR A 136 1.33 -0.68 0.77
C TYR A 136 0.02 -0.31 1.45
N CYS A 137 -0.97 0.13 0.69
CA CYS A 137 -2.33 0.41 1.15
C CYS A 137 -3.14 -0.88 1.09
N TYR A 138 -3.35 -1.52 2.25
CA TYR A 138 -4.15 -2.73 2.40
C TYR A 138 -5.63 -2.44 2.26
N GLU A 139 -6.09 -1.38 2.93
CA GLU A 139 -7.50 -0.99 2.93
C GLU A 139 -7.64 0.52 2.76
N VAL A 140 -8.67 0.94 2.04
CA VAL A 140 -9.21 2.30 2.09
C VAL A 140 -10.72 2.22 2.10
N GLN A 141 -11.31 2.53 3.25
CA GLN A 141 -12.72 2.31 3.51
C GLN A 141 -13.38 3.59 3.96
N LEU A 142 -14.54 3.88 3.38
CA LEU A 142 -15.34 5.06 3.67
C LEU A 142 -16.77 4.61 3.96
N GLU A 143 -17.37 5.19 4.99
CA GLU A 143 -18.81 5.07 5.18
C GLU A 143 -19.58 5.67 4.00
N SER A 144 -20.70 5.06 3.62
CA SER A 144 -21.48 5.46 2.45
C SER A 144 -21.85 6.96 2.43
N ARG A 145 -22.15 7.55 3.59
CA ARG A 145 -22.53 8.97 3.74
C ARG A 145 -21.43 9.99 3.42
N VAL A 146 -20.15 9.57 3.42
CA VAL A 146 -19.00 10.43 3.11
C VAL A 146 -18.34 10.11 1.76
N ARG A 147 -18.86 9.13 1.01
CA ARG A 147 -18.39 8.79 -0.33
C ARG A 147 -18.73 9.86 -1.36
N ARG A 148 -18.01 9.86 -2.48
CA ARG A 148 -18.19 10.77 -3.63
C ARG A 148 -18.07 12.27 -3.30
N LYS A 149 -17.55 12.60 -2.11
CA LYS A 149 -17.27 13.97 -1.67
C LYS A 149 -15.78 14.33 -1.75
N GLY A 150 -14.93 13.46 -2.31
CA GLY A 150 -13.49 13.69 -2.50
C GLY A 150 -12.59 13.20 -1.36
N LEU A 151 -13.16 12.76 -0.23
CA LEU A 151 -12.39 12.29 0.93
C LEU A 151 -11.48 11.09 0.60
N GLY A 152 -11.96 10.10 -0.16
CA GLY A 152 -11.15 8.94 -0.53
C GLY A 152 -9.92 9.32 -1.36
N LYS A 153 -10.08 10.23 -2.32
CA LYS A 153 -8.96 10.79 -3.10
C LYS A 153 -7.97 11.51 -2.19
N PHE A 154 -8.47 12.26 -1.21
CA PHE A 154 -7.63 12.98 -0.26
C PHE A 154 -6.79 12.04 0.61
N LEU A 155 -7.36 10.94 1.13
CA LEU A 155 -6.61 9.93 1.90
C LEU A 155 -5.47 9.32 1.06
N LEU A 156 -5.73 8.93 -0.19
CA LEU A 156 -4.69 8.37 -1.07
C LEU A 156 -3.63 9.39 -1.48
N GLN A 157 -3.98 10.68 -1.57
CA GLN A 157 -3.01 11.75 -1.78
C GLN A 157 -2.10 11.91 -0.57
N ILE A 158 -2.64 11.79 0.65
CA ILE A 158 -1.83 11.76 1.87
C ILE A 158 -0.85 10.59 1.85
N LEU A 159 -1.28 9.38 1.49
CA LEU A 159 -0.36 8.24 1.38
C LEU A 159 0.78 8.51 0.38
N GLN A 160 0.49 9.16 -0.76
CA GLN A 160 1.53 9.56 -1.72
C GLN A 160 2.50 10.60 -1.14
N LEU A 161 2.01 11.56 -0.35
CA LEU A 161 2.86 12.54 0.33
C LEU A 161 3.76 11.86 1.37
N VAL A 162 3.18 10.98 2.19
CA VAL A 162 3.91 10.20 3.19
C VAL A 162 4.98 9.36 2.52
N ALA A 163 4.63 8.59 1.47
CA ALA A 163 5.58 7.79 0.69
C ALA A 163 6.73 8.63 0.11
N ASN A 164 6.47 9.84 -0.38
CA ASN A 164 7.52 10.75 -0.83
C ASN A 164 8.40 11.25 0.33
N SER A 165 7.81 11.59 1.48
CA SER A 165 8.57 12.06 2.64
C SER A 165 9.50 10.99 3.22
N THR A 166 9.05 9.73 3.18
CA THR A 166 9.81 8.56 3.67
C THR A 166 10.65 7.90 2.58
N GLN A 167 10.69 8.49 1.38
CA GLN A 167 11.49 8.03 0.24
C GLN A 167 11.17 6.61 -0.23
N MET A 168 9.92 6.17 -0.03
CA MET A 168 9.39 4.96 -0.65
C MET A 168 9.32 5.15 -2.16
N LYS A 169 9.56 4.11 -2.93
CA LYS A 169 9.57 4.19 -4.40
C LYS A 169 8.17 4.26 -4.99
N LYS A 170 7.18 3.63 -4.34
CA LYS A 170 5.80 3.58 -4.84
C LYS A 170 4.81 3.41 -3.70
N VAL A 171 3.58 3.87 -3.96
CA VAL A 171 2.40 3.45 -3.22
C VAL A 171 1.80 2.27 -3.97
N MET A 172 1.51 1.17 -3.29
CA MET A 172 0.93 -0.04 -3.86
C MET A 172 -0.41 -0.38 -3.22
N LEU A 173 -1.27 -1.07 -3.95
CA LEU A 173 -2.51 -1.65 -3.45
C LEU A 173 -2.97 -2.80 -4.35
N THR A 174 -3.86 -3.64 -3.83
CA THR A 174 -4.56 -4.64 -4.63
C THR A 174 -6.03 -4.25 -4.79
N VAL A 175 -6.58 -4.41 -5.99
CA VAL A 175 -7.99 -4.16 -6.26
C VAL A 175 -8.59 -5.34 -7.01
N PHE A 176 -9.79 -5.74 -6.62
CA PHE A 176 -10.58 -6.73 -7.36
C PHE A 176 -11.06 -6.14 -8.69
N LYS A 177 -10.87 -6.86 -9.79
CA LYS A 177 -11.31 -6.44 -11.13
C LYS A 177 -12.83 -6.25 -11.20
N HIS A 178 -13.60 -7.08 -10.49
CA HIS A 178 -15.07 -6.94 -10.39
C HIS A 178 -15.53 -5.78 -9.50
N ASN A 179 -14.64 -5.14 -8.72
CA ASN A 179 -14.94 -3.90 -8.01
C ASN A 179 -14.73 -2.67 -8.92
N HIS A 180 -15.54 -2.57 -9.97
CA HIS A 180 -15.43 -1.55 -11.01
C HIS A 180 -15.34 -0.12 -10.46
N GLY A 181 -16.11 0.19 -9.40
CA GLY A 181 -16.10 1.51 -8.78
C GLY A 181 -14.73 1.87 -8.17
N ALA A 182 -14.10 0.94 -7.46
CA ALA A 182 -12.75 1.12 -6.92
C ALA A 182 -11.70 1.08 -8.04
N TYR A 183 -11.86 0.18 -9.01
CA TYR A 183 -10.96 0.04 -10.14
C TYR A 183 -10.83 1.35 -10.93
N HIS A 184 -11.95 1.93 -11.38
CA HIS A 184 -11.97 3.23 -12.06
C HIS A 184 -11.48 4.37 -11.15
N PHE A 185 -11.75 4.29 -9.85
CA PHE A 185 -11.23 5.28 -8.92
C PHE A 185 -9.69 5.27 -8.85
N PHE A 186 -9.06 4.09 -8.79
CA PHE A 186 -7.60 4.00 -8.76
C PHE A 186 -6.97 4.27 -10.14
N ARG A 187 -7.46 3.62 -11.19
CA ARG A 187 -6.93 3.72 -12.56
C ARG A 187 -7.15 5.11 -13.16
N ASP A 188 -8.39 5.60 -13.15
CA ASP A 188 -8.75 6.79 -13.92
C ASP A 188 -8.67 8.07 -13.07
N ALA A 189 -9.21 8.05 -11.85
CA ALA A 189 -9.26 9.27 -11.03
C ALA A 189 -7.95 9.56 -10.28
N LEU A 190 -7.18 8.52 -9.98
CA LEU A 190 -5.90 8.59 -9.27
C LEU A 190 -4.69 8.20 -10.13
N GLN A 191 -4.87 7.74 -11.37
CA GLN A 191 -3.77 7.45 -12.30
C GLN A 191 -2.75 6.47 -11.69
N PHE A 192 -3.24 5.38 -11.09
CA PHE A 192 -2.42 4.24 -10.72
C PHE A 192 -2.22 3.32 -11.92
N ASP A 193 -1.00 2.84 -12.10
CA ASP A 193 -0.62 1.88 -13.14
C ASP A 193 -0.73 0.44 -12.65
N VAL A 194 -0.75 -0.54 -13.57
CA VAL A 194 -0.70 -1.96 -13.19
C VAL A 194 0.76 -2.20 -12.82
N ASP A 195 1.00 -2.71 -11.62
CA ASP A 195 2.36 -2.97 -11.17
C ASP A 195 2.95 -4.17 -11.91
N ASP A 196 4.27 -4.14 -12.13
CA ASP A 196 4.99 -5.25 -12.77
C ASP A 196 4.86 -6.57 -11.98
N SER A 197 4.54 -6.49 -10.69
CA SER A 197 4.26 -7.67 -9.85
C SER A 197 2.84 -8.22 -9.97
N SER A 198 1.92 -7.52 -10.66
CA SER A 198 0.56 -8.00 -10.84
C SER A 198 0.53 -9.30 -11.63
N PRO A 199 -0.26 -10.32 -11.21
CA PRO A 199 -0.50 -11.50 -12.01
C PRO A 199 -0.98 -11.10 -13.43
N GLY A 200 -0.43 -11.74 -14.46
CA GLY A 200 -0.77 -11.45 -15.86
C GLY A 200 0.06 -10.33 -16.53
N ALA A 201 0.70 -9.43 -15.77
CA ALA A 201 1.51 -8.34 -16.34
C ALA A 201 2.68 -8.84 -17.22
N GLY A 202 3.20 -10.03 -16.93
CA GLY A 202 4.28 -10.67 -17.70
C GLY A 202 3.85 -11.53 -18.89
N GLY A 203 2.55 -11.65 -19.19
CA GLY A 203 2.03 -12.42 -20.33
C GLY A 203 2.27 -13.94 -20.29
N CYS A 204 2.76 -14.50 -19.17
CA CYS A 204 3.06 -15.94 -19.04
C CYS A 204 1.97 -16.73 -18.28
N CYS A 205 1.02 -16.06 -17.64
CA CYS A 205 -0.09 -16.66 -16.90
C CYS A 205 -1.39 -16.04 -17.45
N GLY A 206 -2.45 -16.84 -17.60
CA GLY A 206 -3.76 -16.34 -18.07
C GLY A 206 -4.28 -15.20 -17.19
N ASP A 207 -5.12 -14.34 -17.77
CA ASP A 207 -5.80 -13.20 -17.12
C ASP A 207 -6.87 -13.63 -16.08
N ASP A 208 -6.70 -14.81 -15.49
CA ASP A 208 -7.71 -15.53 -14.72
C ASP A 208 -7.80 -15.08 -13.26
N CYS A 209 -6.80 -14.34 -12.76
CA CYS A 209 -6.87 -13.78 -11.41
C CYS A 209 -8.01 -12.77 -11.31
N CYS A 210 -8.72 -12.76 -10.18
CA CYS A 210 -9.85 -11.86 -9.96
C CYS A 210 -9.44 -10.45 -9.49
N TYR A 211 -8.14 -10.18 -9.38
CA TYR A 211 -7.55 -8.94 -8.87
C TYR A 211 -6.38 -8.46 -9.72
N GLU A 212 -6.01 -7.19 -9.54
CA GLU A 212 -4.78 -6.60 -10.04
C GLU A 212 -4.03 -5.90 -8.90
N ILE A 213 -2.70 -5.94 -8.99
CA ILE A 213 -1.83 -5.12 -8.14
C ILE A 213 -1.58 -3.83 -8.89
N LEU A 214 -1.94 -2.71 -8.27
CA LEU A 214 -1.73 -1.38 -8.81
C LEU A 214 -0.65 -0.66 -8.03
N SER A 215 0.08 0.22 -8.71
CA SER A 215 1.02 1.10 -8.05
C SER A 215 1.11 2.48 -8.68
N ARG A 216 1.58 3.43 -7.89
CA ARG A 216 1.95 4.76 -8.36
C ARG A 216 3.32 5.11 -7.80
N ARG A 217 4.28 5.33 -8.71
CA ARG A 217 5.65 5.67 -8.36
C ARG A 217 5.70 7.07 -7.73
N THR A 218 6.60 7.21 -6.76
CA THR A 218 7.01 8.51 -6.24
C THR A 218 8.18 9.04 -7.07
N ARG A 219 8.64 10.26 -6.78
CA ARG A 219 9.85 10.82 -7.41
C ARG A 219 11.10 9.94 -7.25
N TYR A 220 11.13 9.05 -6.24
CA TYR A 220 12.26 8.12 -6.01
C TYR A 220 12.12 6.82 -6.80
N GLY A 221 10.88 6.44 -7.15
CA GLY A 221 10.61 5.28 -8.01
C GLY A 221 10.78 5.56 -9.50
N GLU A 222 10.73 6.84 -9.90
CA GLU A 222 10.96 7.29 -11.29
C GLU A 222 12.46 7.34 -11.66
N SER A 223 13.35 7.51 -10.68
CA SER A 223 14.78 7.77 -10.90
C SER A 223 15.66 6.57 -11.33
N ARG A 224 15.11 5.52 -11.95
CA ARG A 224 15.90 4.44 -12.55
C ARG A 224 15.27 3.90 -13.85
N PRO A 225 15.87 4.17 -15.03
CA PRO A 225 15.94 3.16 -16.07
C PRO A 225 17.06 2.18 -15.67
N GLY A 226 16.70 1.12 -14.95
CA GLY A 226 17.58 -0.05 -14.87
C GLY A 226 17.68 -0.74 -16.25
N PRO A 227 18.75 -1.49 -16.54
CA PRO A 227 18.86 -2.19 -17.82
C PRO A 227 17.68 -3.16 -18.01
N PRO A 228 17.19 -3.35 -19.24
CA PRO A 228 16.09 -4.29 -19.49
C PRO A 228 16.60 -5.71 -19.23
N GLY A 229 15.99 -6.42 -18.28
CA GLY A 229 16.19 -7.86 -18.14
C GLY A 229 16.51 -8.33 -16.72
N GLY A 230 15.45 -8.62 -15.97
CA GLY A 230 15.49 -9.43 -14.76
C GLY A 230 14.13 -10.05 -14.55
N ARG A 231 13.78 -11.07 -15.34
CA ARG A 231 12.59 -11.89 -15.10
C ARG A 231 12.60 -12.34 -13.64
N CYS A 232 11.51 -12.08 -12.91
CA CYS A 232 11.25 -12.69 -11.62
C CYS A 232 11.26 -14.21 -11.82
N GLY A 233 12.37 -14.86 -11.44
CA GLY A 233 12.50 -16.30 -11.48
C GLY A 233 11.59 -16.89 -10.42
N GLY A 234 10.68 -17.76 -10.86
CA GLY A 234 9.70 -18.41 -10.00
C GLY A 234 10.32 -19.10 -8.79
N CYS A 235 9.63 -18.97 -7.66
CA CYS A 235 9.72 -19.89 -6.55
C CYS A 235 8.38 -20.64 -6.48
N CYS A 236 8.30 -21.76 -7.19
CA CYS A 236 7.41 -22.86 -6.83
C CYS A 236 8.29 -23.92 -6.16
N HIS A 237 8.07 -24.13 -4.87
CA HIS A 237 8.28 -25.43 -4.23
C HIS A 237 6.91 -25.94 -3.80
#